data_AF-A0A535Z8A5-F1
#
_entry.id   AF-A0A535Z8A5-F1
#
_cell.length_a   1.000
_cell.length_b   1.000
_cell.length_c   1.000
_cell.angle_alpha   90.00
_cell.angle_beta   90.00
_cell.angle_gamma   90.00
#
_symmetry.space_group_name_H-M   'P 1'
#
loop_
_entity.id
_entity.type
_entity.pdbx_description
1 polymer ?
#
loop_
_entity_poly.entity_id
_entity_poly.type
_entity_poly.pdbx_seq_one_letter_code
_entity_poly.pdbx_strand_id
1 'polypeptide(L)'
;MSAWTAMDNRRRAFVVAAAAVALVSLLYALNIRTAPFGQHAVTAMDDIGEAVAAAIASAACAWAASRGAGKDRLGWALMGISAGLWSAGEVVWSIYEVGLGMQVPYPSLADAGFLSAVPFAFAGIRAFWGTARGTSSRWRVWFDGVIVALALTSTAWAFGLKSVWTSNSPTKILDLAYPVGDILIGTILILAIRRASQQQAGRMAFLLAGVALYSIADSAFAYLTAQGAFGAVGSILDTGWFAGFLMIGLAAVYPASAPKAAAQRAPLDLWQLALPWMTLLLASAGDVYSSVTGHDIDLFMSSCTAALAVLLTVNMILERREFLEMLTDIETARSTLNREFKTTLVGIQRLSDQVKDADRAYDEGVRVLAADIHHQAERLDQLVEGML
;
A
#
# COMPACT_ATOMS: atom_id res chain seq x y z
N MET A 1 25.72 -7.32 22.33
CA MET A 1 25.81 -7.48 20.86
C MET A 1 25.01 -6.35 20.22
N SER A 2 25.62 -5.50 19.39
CA SER A 2 24.91 -4.40 18.74
C SER A 2 23.92 -4.95 17.72
N ALA A 3 22.77 -4.27 17.52
CA ALA A 3 21.76 -4.68 16.55
C ALA A 3 22.33 -4.95 15.15
N TRP A 4 23.41 -4.26 14.79
CA TRP A 4 24.15 -4.41 13.54
C TRP A 4 24.81 -5.79 13.38
N THR A 5 25.40 -6.32 14.46
CA THR A 5 26.04 -7.66 14.47
C THR A 5 25.03 -8.81 14.34
N ALA A 6 23.76 -8.59 14.68
CA ALA A 6 22.68 -9.58 14.55
C ALA A 6 22.02 -9.61 13.15
N MET A 7 22.33 -8.66 12.27
CA MET A 7 21.74 -8.59 10.92
C MET A 7 22.46 -9.51 9.92
N ASP A 8 21.69 -10.19 9.07
CA ASP A 8 22.19 -10.92 7.90
C ASP A 8 22.90 -9.97 6.91
N ASN A 9 23.92 -10.47 6.19
CA ASN A 9 24.76 -9.71 5.26
C ASN A 9 23.93 -8.98 4.19
N ARG A 10 22.81 -9.58 3.73
CA ARG A 10 21.91 -8.93 2.76
C ARG A 10 21.21 -7.70 3.32
N ARG A 11 20.82 -7.73 4.60
CA ARG A 11 20.21 -6.57 5.26
C ARG A 11 21.23 -5.47 5.53
N ARG A 12 22.48 -5.82 5.87
CA ARG A 12 23.56 -4.84 6.01
C ARG A 12 23.86 -4.14 4.69
N ALA A 13 24.00 -4.89 3.60
CA ALA A 13 24.22 -4.33 2.27
C ALA A 13 23.08 -3.38 1.86
N PHE A 14 21.83 -3.75 2.13
CA PHE A 14 20.68 -2.88 1.89
C PHE A 14 20.71 -1.58 2.70
N VAL A 15 21.03 -1.65 4.00
CA VAL A 15 21.13 -0.45 4.84
C VAL A 15 22.25 0.47 4.35
N VAL A 16 23.39 -0.08 3.94
CA VAL A 16 24.48 0.71 3.34
C VAL A 16 24.02 1.37 2.04
N ALA A 17 23.33 0.64 1.16
CA ALA A 17 22.77 1.19 -0.07
C ALA A 17 21.75 2.30 0.20
N ALA A 18 20.83 2.10 1.16
CA ALA A 18 19.85 3.10 1.55
C ALA A 18 20.49 4.36 2.15
N ALA A 19 21.52 4.20 2.99
CA ALA A 19 22.27 5.32 3.54
C ALA A 19 23.07 6.06 2.45
N ALA A 20 23.64 5.33 1.49
CA ALA A 20 24.33 5.93 0.35
C ALA A 20 23.36 6.72 -0.54
N VAL A 21 22.19 6.17 -0.86
CA VAL A 21 21.14 6.89 -1.61
C VAL A 21 20.72 8.16 -0.86
N ALA A 22 20.43 8.07 0.44
CA ALA A 22 20.08 9.25 1.23
C ALA A 22 21.18 10.31 1.22
N LEU A 23 22.45 9.91 1.38
CA LEU A 23 23.58 10.83 1.33
C LEU A 23 23.74 11.47 -0.05
N VAL A 24 23.66 10.68 -1.13
CA VAL A 24 23.78 11.18 -2.50
C VAL A 24 22.64 12.13 -2.83
N SER A 25 21.40 11.82 -2.46
CA SER A 25 20.25 12.72 -2.65
C SER A 25 20.40 14.03 -1.85
N LEU A 26 20.97 13.99 -0.64
CA LEU A 26 21.26 15.21 0.13
C LEU A 26 22.37 16.06 -0.50
N LEU A 27 23.44 15.42 -0.98
CA LEU A 27 24.53 16.11 -1.68
C LEU A 27 24.05 16.71 -3.00
N TYR A 28 23.16 16.01 -3.71
CA TYR A 28 22.52 16.47 -4.93
C TYR A 28 21.67 17.71 -4.67
N ALA A 29 20.78 17.67 -3.67
CA ALA A 29 19.97 18.82 -3.25
C ALA A 29 20.83 20.02 -2.86
N LEU A 30 21.95 19.79 -2.16
CA LEU A 30 22.87 20.84 -1.76
C LEU A 30 23.60 21.44 -2.97
N ASN A 31 24.02 20.61 -3.93
CA ASN A 31 24.65 21.06 -5.16
C ASN A 31 23.73 21.97 -5.96
N ILE A 32 22.47 21.55 -6.16
CA ILE A 32 21.44 22.33 -6.84
C ILE A 32 21.22 23.66 -6.14
N ARG A 33 21.05 23.66 -4.81
CA ARG A 33 20.78 24.87 -4.03
C ARG A 33 21.94 25.87 -4.01
N THR A 34 23.17 25.39 -3.96
CA THR A 34 24.36 26.25 -3.79
C THR A 34 25.02 26.64 -5.11
N ALA A 35 24.71 25.91 -6.18
CA ALA A 35 25.25 26.07 -7.52
C ALA A 35 26.77 26.38 -7.57
N PRO A 36 27.62 25.62 -6.86
CA PRO A 36 29.00 26.01 -6.59
C PRO A 36 29.89 25.99 -7.84
N PHE A 37 29.48 25.26 -8.88
CA PHE A 37 30.23 25.08 -10.13
C PHE A 37 29.66 25.89 -11.31
N GLY A 38 28.72 26.80 -11.04
CA GLY A 38 28.02 27.59 -12.06
C GLY A 38 26.77 26.91 -12.62
N GLN A 39 25.88 27.71 -13.23
CA GLN A 39 24.53 27.29 -13.61
C GLN A 39 24.53 26.15 -14.63
N HIS A 40 25.33 26.24 -15.69
CA HIS A 40 25.41 25.18 -16.71
C HIS A 40 25.88 23.84 -16.16
N ALA A 41 26.83 23.84 -15.22
CA ALA A 41 27.32 22.61 -14.61
C ALA A 41 26.25 21.96 -13.71
N VAL A 42 25.48 22.78 -12.99
CA VAL A 42 24.37 22.30 -12.16
C VAL A 42 23.27 21.70 -13.02
N THR A 43 22.81 22.39 -14.08
CA THR A 43 21.83 21.85 -15.03
C THR A 43 22.32 20.54 -15.64
N ALA A 44 23.59 20.47 -16.08
CA ALA A 44 24.13 19.23 -16.61
C ALA A 44 24.19 18.09 -15.57
N MET A 45 24.51 18.41 -14.31
CA MET A 45 24.49 17.43 -13.23
C MET A 45 23.07 17.00 -12.86
N ASP A 46 22.09 17.88 -13.06
CA ASP A 46 20.68 17.65 -12.78
C ASP A 46 20.11 16.68 -13.81
N ASP A 47 19.98 17.11 -15.07
CA ASP A 47 19.37 16.32 -16.16
C ASP A 47 20.04 14.94 -16.32
N ILE A 48 21.38 14.90 -16.32
CA ILE A 48 22.13 13.63 -16.44
C ILE A 48 21.96 12.80 -15.16
N GLY A 49 21.94 13.44 -14.00
CA GLY A 49 21.74 12.78 -12.72
C GLY A 49 20.40 12.05 -12.66
N GLU A 50 19.34 12.71 -13.09
CA GLU A 50 17.99 12.15 -13.16
C GLU A 50 17.88 11.01 -14.17
N ALA A 51 18.42 11.21 -15.38
CA ALA A 51 18.47 10.16 -16.39
C ALA A 51 19.16 8.89 -15.87
N VAL A 52 20.28 9.06 -15.17
CA VAL A 52 21.05 7.96 -14.57
C VAL A 52 20.30 7.32 -13.40
N ALA A 53 19.67 8.11 -12.52
CA ALA A 53 18.88 7.58 -11.41
C ALA A 53 17.70 6.72 -11.92
N ALA A 54 17.00 7.20 -12.94
CA ALA A 54 15.92 6.46 -13.59
C ALA A 54 16.42 5.20 -14.31
N ALA A 55 17.57 5.25 -14.97
CA ALA A 55 18.19 4.08 -15.59
C ALA A 55 18.60 3.02 -14.54
N ILE A 56 19.14 3.44 -13.40
CA ILE A 56 19.46 2.56 -12.26
C ILE A 56 18.18 1.92 -11.72
N ALA A 57 17.12 2.69 -11.54
CA ALA A 57 15.81 2.18 -11.10
C ALA A 57 15.25 1.16 -12.09
N SER A 58 15.36 1.43 -13.40
CA SER A 58 14.97 0.52 -14.48
C SER A 58 15.73 -0.80 -14.41
N ALA A 59 17.06 -0.75 -14.31
CA ALA A 59 17.91 -1.93 -14.21
C ALA A 59 17.64 -2.74 -12.94
N ALA A 60 17.45 -2.08 -11.80
CA ALA A 60 17.12 -2.71 -10.53
C ALA A 60 15.75 -3.42 -10.60
N CYS A 61 14.75 -2.76 -11.19
CA CYS A 61 13.43 -3.34 -11.44
C CYS A 61 13.52 -4.54 -12.41
N ALA A 62 14.27 -4.44 -13.50
CA ALA A 62 14.47 -5.55 -14.44
C ALA A 62 15.18 -6.74 -13.76
N TRP A 63 16.16 -6.48 -12.91
CA TRP A 63 16.82 -7.50 -12.10
C TRP A 63 15.84 -8.16 -11.14
N ALA A 64 15.02 -7.39 -10.41
CA ALA A 64 13.98 -7.92 -9.52
C ALA A 64 12.95 -8.76 -10.30
N ALA A 65 12.57 -8.33 -11.50
CA ALA A 65 11.68 -9.08 -12.39
C ALA A 65 12.28 -10.42 -12.80
N SER A 66 13.57 -10.45 -13.18
CA SER A 66 14.26 -11.70 -13.56
C SER A 66 14.31 -12.75 -12.45
N ARG A 67 14.27 -12.31 -11.19
CA ARG A 67 14.29 -13.18 -10.00
C ARG A 67 12.91 -13.47 -9.43
N GLY A 68 11.89 -12.72 -9.85
CA GLY A 68 10.52 -12.84 -9.39
C GLY A 68 9.71 -13.89 -10.14
N ALA A 69 8.52 -14.20 -9.63
CA ALA A 69 7.57 -15.09 -10.28
C ALA A 69 6.17 -14.47 -10.29
N GLY A 70 5.36 -14.86 -11.28
CA GLY A 70 3.96 -14.46 -11.41
C GLY A 70 3.75 -12.94 -11.44
N LYS A 71 2.90 -12.44 -10.54
CA LYS A 71 2.53 -11.02 -10.46
C LYS A 71 3.66 -10.11 -9.99
N ASP A 72 4.56 -10.61 -9.15
CA ASP A 72 5.72 -9.83 -8.69
C ASP A 72 6.67 -9.57 -9.86
N ARG A 73 6.91 -10.58 -10.71
CA ARG A 73 7.69 -10.41 -11.96
C ARG A 73 7.05 -9.39 -12.89
N LEU A 74 5.72 -9.48 -13.09
CA LEU A 74 5.00 -8.55 -13.96
C LEU A 74 5.09 -7.12 -13.44
N GLY A 75 4.88 -6.91 -12.13
CA GLY A 75 4.98 -5.59 -11.51
C GLY A 75 6.36 -4.96 -11.70
N TRP A 76 7.43 -5.71 -11.40
CA TRP A 76 8.79 -5.21 -11.57
C TRP A 76 9.18 -5.00 -13.04
N ALA A 77 8.72 -5.85 -13.96
CA ALA A 77 8.97 -5.66 -15.39
C ALA A 77 8.33 -4.36 -15.91
N LEU A 78 7.07 -4.11 -15.53
CA LEU A 78 6.35 -2.90 -15.93
C LEU A 78 6.93 -1.64 -15.29
N MET A 79 7.31 -1.69 -14.00
CA MET A 79 8.02 -0.57 -13.36
C MET A 79 9.37 -0.31 -14.02
N GLY A 80 10.10 -1.36 -14.42
CA GLY A 80 11.37 -1.22 -15.12
C GLY A 80 11.21 -0.58 -16.50
N ILE A 81 10.17 -0.97 -17.26
CA ILE A 81 9.83 -0.34 -18.53
C ILE A 81 9.45 1.12 -18.32
N SER A 82 8.62 1.43 -17.32
CA SER A 82 8.23 2.80 -16.98
C SER A 82 9.44 3.69 -16.69
N ALA A 83 10.31 3.28 -15.76
CA ALA A 83 11.53 4.02 -15.44
C ALA A 83 12.50 4.14 -16.63
N GLY A 84 12.55 3.12 -17.49
CA GLY A 84 13.37 3.15 -18.71
C GLY A 84 12.84 4.11 -19.77
N LEU A 85 11.53 4.20 -19.95
CA LEU A 85 10.89 5.16 -20.86
C LEU A 85 11.06 6.59 -20.36
N TRP A 86 10.91 6.80 -19.05
CA TRP A 86 11.15 8.10 -18.43
C TRP A 86 12.63 8.52 -18.59
N SER A 87 13.57 7.61 -18.29
CA SER A 87 15.01 7.82 -18.50
C SER A 87 15.34 8.15 -19.96
N ALA A 88 14.70 7.49 -20.92
CA ALA A 88 14.88 7.81 -22.33
C ALA A 88 14.36 9.21 -22.70
N GLY A 89 13.24 9.65 -22.10
CA GLY A 89 12.76 11.02 -22.20
C GLY A 89 13.76 12.02 -21.65
N GLU A 90 14.31 11.71 -20.46
CA GLU A 90 15.29 12.57 -19.78
C GLU A 90 16.62 12.68 -20.53
N VAL A 91 17.07 11.59 -21.17
CA VAL A 91 18.24 11.65 -22.07
C VAL A 91 17.97 12.58 -23.26
N VAL A 92 16.76 12.55 -23.84
CA VAL A 92 16.39 13.46 -24.93
C VAL A 92 16.34 14.90 -24.42
N TRP A 93 15.80 15.14 -23.22
CA TRP A 93 15.81 16.44 -22.55
C TRP A 93 17.24 16.96 -22.39
N SER A 94 18.11 16.16 -21.78
CA SER A 94 19.54 16.44 -21.60
C SER A 94 20.26 16.78 -22.91
N ILE A 95 19.92 16.09 -24.02
CA ILE A 95 20.53 16.38 -25.33
C ILE A 95 20.17 17.80 -25.80
N TYR A 96 18.93 18.25 -25.61
CA TYR A 96 18.52 19.61 -25.98
C TYR A 96 19.14 20.66 -25.07
N GLU A 97 19.00 20.50 -23.75
CA GLU A 97 19.40 21.53 -22.80
C GLU A 97 20.92 21.57 -22.58
N VAL A 98 21.54 20.41 -22.30
CA VAL A 98 22.98 20.31 -22.01
C VAL A 98 23.79 20.19 -23.30
N GLY A 99 23.33 19.37 -24.25
CA GLY A 99 24.07 19.08 -25.48
C GLY A 99 24.02 20.21 -26.49
N LEU A 100 22.82 20.75 -26.75
CA LEU A 100 22.58 21.80 -27.74
C LEU A 100 22.50 23.21 -27.14
N GLY A 101 22.44 23.33 -25.80
CA GLY A 101 22.37 24.63 -25.12
C GLY A 101 21.09 25.40 -25.41
N MET A 102 20.02 24.70 -25.80
CA MET A 102 18.75 25.30 -26.19
C MET A 102 17.64 24.88 -25.24
N GLN A 103 16.70 25.79 -24.98
CA GLN A 103 15.50 25.44 -24.23
C GLN A 103 14.73 24.34 -24.99
N VAL A 104 14.30 23.30 -24.26
CA VAL A 104 13.61 22.15 -24.86
C VAL A 104 12.34 22.63 -25.58
N PRO A 105 12.19 22.36 -26.89
CA PRO A 105 11.02 22.77 -27.65
C PRO A 105 9.76 22.08 -27.10
N TYR A 106 8.69 22.81 -26.81
CA TYR A 106 7.44 22.21 -26.35
C TYR A 106 6.39 22.22 -27.48
N PRO A 107 5.85 21.07 -27.92
CA PRO A 107 6.15 19.70 -27.48
C PRO A 107 7.44 19.10 -28.08
N SER A 108 8.05 18.16 -27.37
CA SER A 108 9.33 17.50 -27.72
C SER A 108 9.21 15.97 -27.84
N LEU A 109 10.32 15.33 -28.24
CA LEU A 109 10.48 13.89 -28.14
C LEU A 109 10.65 13.39 -26.69
N ALA A 110 11.03 14.25 -25.74
CA ALA A 110 11.12 13.88 -24.32
C ALA A 110 9.73 13.58 -23.74
N ASP A 111 8.71 14.37 -24.13
CA ASP A 111 7.31 14.19 -23.71
C ASP A 111 6.76 12.80 -24.06
N ALA A 112 7.21 12.24 -25.19
CA ALA A 112 6.82 10.89 -25.60
C ALA A 112 7.32 9.83 -24.60
N GLY A 113 8.54 10.00 -24.07
CA GLY A 113 9.12 9.14 -23.03
C GLY A 113 8.37 9.27 -21.71
N PHE A 114 8.19 10.51 -21.23
CA PHE A 114 7.52 10.80 -19.97
C PHE A 114 6.07 10.31 -19.94
N LEU A 115 5.27 10.64 -20.95
CA LEU A 115 3.86 10.21 -20.99
C LEU A 115 3.71 8.72 -21.23
N SER A 116 4.60 8.10 -22.00
CA SER A 116 4.58 6.64 -22.18
C SER A 116 4.91 5.91 -20.89
N ALA A 117 5.71 6.48 -19.98
CA ALA A 117 6.05 5.86 -18.71
C ALA A 117 4.83 5.66 -17.78
N VAL A 118 3.86 6.57 -17.82
CA VAL A 118 2.66 6.60 -16.95
C VAL A 118 1.82 5.31 -16.99
N PRO A 119 1.35 4.81 -18.16
CA PRO A 119 0.55 3.58 -18.21
C PRO A 119 1.30 2.35 -17.69
N PHE A 120 2.62 2.28 -17.89
CA PHE A 120 3.43 1.18 -17.36
C PHE A 120 3.62 1.29 -15.85
N ALA A 121 3.81 2.49 -15.29
CA ALA A 121 3.85 2.70 -13.84
C ALA A 121 2.52 2.30 -13.20
N PHE A 122 1.40 2.77 -13.75
CA PHE A 122 0.06 2.41 -13.29
C PHE A 122 -0.14 0.89 -13.30
N ALA A 123 0.18 0.23 -14.42
CA ALA A 123 0.02 -1.21 -14.56
C ALA A 123 0.98 -2.01 -13.65
N GLY A 124 2.21 -1.53 -13.45
CA GLY A 124 3.22 -2.14 -12.58
C GLY A 124 2.82 -2.10 -11.12
N ILE A 125 2.42 -0.93 -10.63
CA ILE A 125 1.88 -0.74 -9.28
C ILE A 125 0.64 -1.63 -9.07
N ARG A 126 -0.28 -1.63 -10.05
CA ARG A 126 -1.49 -2.48 -10.04
C ARG A 126 -1.17 -3.97 -9.98
N ALA A 127 -0.11 -4.41 -10.65
CA ALA A 127 0.29 -5.82 -10.71
C ALA A 127 0.85 -6.33 -9.37
N PHE A 128 1.50 -5.49 -8.57
CA PHE A 128 1.93 -5.87 -7.22
C PHE A 128 0.75 -6.19 -6.30
N TRP A 129 -0.47 -5.73 -6.60
CA TRP A 129 -1.66 -6.04 -5.81
C TRP A 129 -2.45 -7.20 -6.41
N GLY A 130 -2.39 -8.32 -5.69
CA GLY A 130 -3.24 -9.48 -5.91
C GLY A 130 -4.72 -9.14 -5.81
N THR A 131 -5.55 -9.91 -6.51
CA THR A 131 -7.01 -9.82 -6.46
C THR A 131 -7.48 -9.98 -5.02
N ALA A 132 -8.12 -8.94 -4.51
CA ALA A 132 -8.98 -8.98 -3.35
C ALA A 132 -9.73 -10.34 -3.25
N ARG A 133 -9.54 -11.07 -2.16
CA ARG A 133 -10.30 -12.31 -1.89
C ARG A 133 -11.72 -11.91 -1.48
N GLY A 134 -12.70 -12.24 -2.32
CA GLY A 134 -14.13 -11.97 -2.12
C GLY A 134 -14.73 -10.99 -3.14
N THR A 135 -15.93 -11.29 -3.65
CA THR A 135 -16.66 -10.50 -4.65
C THR A 135 -16.98 -9.09 -4.16
N SER A 136 -17.26 -8.92 -2.86
CA SER A 136 -17.49 -7.59 -2.25
C SER A 136 -16.26 -6.68 -2.32
N SER A 137 -15.06 -7.26 -2.33
CA SER A 137 -13.83 -6.48 -2.28
C SER A 137 -13.37 -5.98 -3.66
N ARG A 138 -13.91 -6.50 -4.77
CA ARG A 138 -13.54 -6.07 -6.14
C ARG A 138 -14.22 -4.76 -6.57
N TRP A 139 -15.53 -4.61 -6.34
CA TRP A 139 -16.24 -3.38 -6.69
C TRP A 139 -15.77 -2.20 -5.80
N ARG A 140 -15.42 -2.48 -4.54
CA ARG A 140 -14.83 -1.50 -3.61
C ARG A 140 -13.53 -0.88 -4.11
N VAL A 141 -12.63 -1.66 -4.71
CA VAL A 141 -11.39 -1.13 -5.30
C VAL A 141 -11.70 -0.06 -6.36
N TRP A 142 -12.71 -0.31 -7.18
CA TRP A 142 -13.14 0.65 -8.19
C TRP A 142 -13.79 1.88 -7.56
N PHE A 143 -14.67 1.72 -6.58
CA PHE A 143 -15.29 2.85 -5.87
C PHE A 143 -14.26 3.72 -5.15
N ASP A 144 -13.34 3.11 -4.40
CA ASP A 144 -12.24 3.83 -3.75
C ASP A 144 -11.41 4.59 -4.78
N GLY A 145 -11.11 3.97 -5.93
CA GLY A 145 -10.35 4.60 -7.01
C GLY A 145 -11.08 5.77 -7.65
N VAL A 146 -12.39 5.65 -7.89
CA VAL A 146 -13.21 6.74 -8.43
C VAL A 146 -13.29 7.91 -7.45
N ILE A 147 -13.46 7.64 -6.15
CA ILE A 147 -13.48 8.69 -5.12
C ILE A 147 -12.16 9.46 -5.11
N VAL A 148 -11.03 8.75 -5.09
CA VAL A 148 -9.71 9.40 -5.08
C VAL A 148 -9.47 10.16 -6.39
N ALA A 149 -9.74 9.55 -7.54
CA ALA A 149 -9.55 10.20 -8.84
C ALA A 149 -10.41 11.45 -8.98
N LEU A 150 -11.67 11.41 -8.52
CA LEU A 150 -12.57 12.56 -8.55
C LEU A 150 -12.11 13.67 -7.59
N ALA A 151 -11.60 13.31 -6.41
CA ALA A 151 -11.04 14.29 -5.46
C ALA A 151 -9.80 14.98 -6.02
N LEU A 152 -8.87 14.21 -6.60
CA LEU A 152 -7.67 14.75 -7.26
C LEU A 152 -8.05 15.59 -8.48
N THR A 153 -9.03 15.16 -9.28
CA THR A 153 -9.51 15.93 -10.44
C THR A 153 -10.15 17.25 -10.01
N SER A 154 -11.00 17.24 -8.97
CA SER A 154 -11.62 18.46 -8.43
C SER A 154 -10.55 19.43 -7.91
N THR A 155 -9.53 18.89 -7.23
CA THR A 155 -8.39 19.68 -6.75
C THR A 155 -7.61 20.26 -7.93
N ALA A 156 -7.19 19.43 -8.90
CA ALA A 156 -6.47 19.87 -10.09
C ALA A 156 -7.24 20.94 -10.88
N TRP A 157 -8.57 20.83 -10.96
CA TRP A 157 -9.45 21.83 -11.56
C TRP A 157 -9.31 23.21 -10.90
N ALA A 158 -9.30 23.26 -9.57
CA ALA A 158 -9.11 24.48 -8.79
C ALA A 158 -7.72 25.10 -8.98
N PHE A 159 -6.68 24.28 -9.19
CA PHE A 159 -5.28 24.71 -9.24
C PHE A 159 -4.76 25.02 -10.66
N GLY A 160 -5.60 24.92 -11.69
CA GLY A 160 -5.23 25.38 -13.04
C GLY A 160 -5.68 24.49 -14.20
N LEU A 161 -6.14 23.26 -13.94
CA LEU A 161 -6.61 22.35 -15.00
C LEU A 161 -7.78 22.96 -15.79
N LYS A 162 -8.62 23.77 -15.15
CA LYS A 162 -9.67 24.56 -15.82
C LYS A 162 -9.09 25.48 -16.90
N SER A 163 -8.02 26.21 -16.59
CA SER A 163 -7.37 27.15 -17.52
C SER A 163 -6.90 26.43 -18.78
N VAL A 164 -6.22 25.29 -18.60
CA VAL A 164 -5.77 24.41 -19.69
C VAL A 164 -6.96 23.88 -20.49
N TRP A 165 -8.02 23.42 -19.81
CA TRP A 165 -9.24 22.94 -20.45
C TRP A 165 -9.98 24.01 -21.26
N THR A 166 -9.97 25.27 -20.83
CA THR A 166 -10.59 26.37 -21.57
C THR A 166 -9.68 26.98 -22.63
N SER A 167 -8.39 26.67 -22.60
CA SER A 167 -7.44 27.17 -23.59
C SER A 167 -7.77 26.69 -25.01
N ASN A 168 -7.44 27.53 -25.98
CA ASN A 168 -7.46 27.21 -27.42
C ASN A 168 -6.06 26.86 -27.93
N SER A 169 -5.18 26.36 -27.07
CA SER A 169 -3.83 25.97 -27.46
C SER A 169 -3.86 24.75 -28.38
N PRO A 170 -3.05 24.70 -29.46
CA PRO A 170 -2.86 23.48 -30.25
C PRO A 170 -2.23 22.34 -29.42
N THR A 171 -1.53 22.65 -28.32
CA THR A 171 -0.90 21.66 -27.42
C THR A 171 -1.84 21.14 -26.33
N LYS A 172 -3.09 21.62 -26.28
CA LYS A 172 -4.05 21.34 -25.21
C LYS A 172 -4.17 19.87 -24.80
N ILE A 173 -4.17 18.95 -25.78
CA ILE A 173 -4.27 17.51 -25.49
C ILE A 173 -3.06 17.04 -24.67
N LEU A 174 -1.87 17.52 -25.01
CA LEU A 174 -0.63 17.21 -24.31
C LEU A 174 -0.61 17.90 -22.94
N ASP A 175 -1.01 19.18 -22.88
CA ASP A 175 -1.11 19.96 -21.64
C ASP A 175 -2.06 19.30 -20.62
N LEU A 176 -3.11 18.63 -21.09
CA LEU A 176 -4.03 17.84 -20.26
C LEU A 176 -3.48 16.45 -19.89
N ALA A 177 -2.62 15.87 -20.73
CA ALA A 177 -2.10 14.52 -20.51
C ALA A 177 -1.24 14.44 -19.24
N TYR A 178 -0.48 15.48 -18.93
CA TYR A 178 0.36 15.57 -17.74
C TYR A 178 -0.47 15.53 -16.43
N PRO A 179 -1.41 16.47 -16.17
CA PRO A 179 -2.26 16.42 -14.98
C PRO A 179 -3.10 15.14 -14.90
N VAL A 180 -3.58 14.60 -16.02
CA VAL A 180 -4.32 13.34 -16.03
C VAL A 180 -3.42 12.18 -15.62
N GLY A 181 -2.17 12.15 -16.10
CA GLY A 181 -1.17 11.18 -15.68
C GLY A 181 -0.89 11.23 -14.19
N ASP A 182 -0.72 12.42 -13.64
CA ASP A 182 -0.55 12.66 -12.20
C ASP A 182 -1.75 12.17 -11.38
N ILE A 183 -2.97 12.46 -11.82
CA ILE A 183 -4.19 11.97 -11.16
C ILE A 183 -4.22 10.44 -11.16
N LEU A 184 -3.82 9.78 -12.26
CA LEU A 184 -3.79 8.32 -12.35
C LEU A 184 -2.74 7.71 -11.41
N ILE A 185 -1.52 8.27 -11.38
CA ILE A 185 -0.43 7.82 -10.50
C ILE A 185 -0.76 8.09 -9.03
N GLY A 186 -1.24 9.28 -8.69
CA GLY A 186 -1.69 9.63 -7.35
C GLY A 186 -2.85 8.74 -6.87
N THR A 187 -3.80 8.45 -7.75
CA THR A 187 -4.92 7.54 -7.44
C THR A 187 -4.42 6.15 -7.09
N ILE A 188 -3.60 5.54 -7.95
CA ILE A 188 -3.10 4.19 -7.69
C ILE A 188 -2.21 4.19 -6.45
N LEU A 189 -1.37 5.21 -6.23
CA LEU A 189 -0.52 5.38 -5.04
C LEU A 189 -1.35 5.43 -3.75
N ILE A 190 -2.42 6.22 -3.69
CA ILE A 190 -3.28 6.29 -2.49
C ILE A 190 -3.96 4.95 -2.23
N LEU A 191 -4.44 4.27 -3.28
CA LEU A 191 -5.01 2.92 -3.16
C LEU A 191 -3.98 1.91 -2.69
N ALA A 192 -2.70 2.09 -3.05
CA ALA A 192 -1.59 1.28 -2.58
C ALA A 192 -1.44 1.32 -1.08
N ILE A 193 -1.35 2.55 -0.55
CA ILE A 193 -1.04 2.84 0.83
C ILE A 193 -2.14 2.26 1.71
N ARG A 194 -3.40 2.42 1.28
CA ARG A 194 -4.58 1.87 1.98
C ARG A 194 -4.58 0.34 2.09
N ARG A 195 -3.92 -0.37 1.16
CA ARG A 195 -3.97 -1.83 1.07
C ARG A 195 -2.65 -2.51 1.40
N ALA A 196 -1.61 -1.76 1.73
CA ALA A 196 -0.31 -2.30 2.09
C ALA A 196 -0.41 -3.13 3.38
N SER A 197 -0.34 -4.45 3.24
CA SER A 197 -0.28 -5.35 4.41
C SER A 197 1.08 -5.26 5.12
N GLN A 198 1.09 -5.39 6.44
CA GLN A 198 2.30 -5.38 7.29
C GLN A 198 3.40 -6.36 6.83
N GLN A 199 3.05 -7.43 6.11
CA GLN A 199 4.00 -8.42 5.59
C GLN A 199 4.91 -7.91 4.45
N GLN A 200 4.57 -6.81 3.79
CA GLN A 200 5.39 -6.20 2.73
C GLN A 200 5.79 -4.74 3.05
N ALA A 201 5.60 -4.31 4.30
CA ALA A 201 5.67 -2.91 4.72
C ALA A 201 6.98 -2.21 4.29
N GLY A 202 8.15 -2.84 4.46
CA GLY A 202 9.42 -2.22 4.09
C GLY A 202 9.59 -2.03 2.58
N ARG A 203 9.49 -3.10 1.79
CA ARG A 203 9.64 -3.05 0.32
C ARG A 203 8.64 -2.10 -0.32
N MET A 204 7.38 -2.19 0.09
CA MET A 204 6.31 -1.36 -0.45
C MET A 204 6.46 0.09 0.03
N ALA A 205 6.91 0.34 1.26
CA ALA A 205 7.15 1.71 1.72
C ALA A 205 8.20 2.44 0.86
N PHE A 206 9.31 1.79 0.50
CA PHE A 206 10.30 2.39 -0.40
C PHE A 206 9.73 2.69 -1.79
N LEU A 207 8.96 1.75 -2.36
CA LEU A 207 8.33 1.95 -3.67
C LEU A 207 7.35 3.12 -3.63
N LEU A 208 6.46 3.14 -2.65
CA LEU A 208 5.41 4.17 -2.53
C LEU A 208 5.99 5.52 -2.15
N ALA A 209 7.02 5.56 -1.31
CA ALA A 209 7.73 6.79 -1.00
C ALA A 209 8.46 7.34 -2.24
N GLY A 210 9.08 6.48 -3.05
CA GLY A 210 9.72 6.89 -4.30
C GLY A 210 8.73 7.46 -5.31
N VAL A 211 7.58 6.80 -5.50
CA VAL A 211 6.49 7.31 -6.36
C VAL A 211 5.89 8.60 -5.78
N ALA A 212 5.78 8.74 -4.46
CA ALA A 212 5.30 9.97 -3.84
C ALA A 212 6.25 11.15 -4.07
N LEU A 213 7.57 10.95 -3.92
CA LEU A 213 8.57 11.98 -4.21
C LEU A 213 8.52 12.40 -5.68
N TYR A 214 8.40 11.42 -6.59
CA TYR A 214 8.21 11.68 -8.02
C TYR A 214 6.97 12.55 -8.27
N SER A 215 5.81 12.18 -7.73
CA SER A 215 4.56 12.93 -7.94
C SER A 215 4.59 14.33 -7.32
N ILE A 216 5.27 14.51 -6.18
CA ILE A 216 5.43 15.84 -5.57
C ILE A 216 6.31 16.75 -6.45
N ALA A 217 7.40 16.20 -7.02
CA ALA A 217 8.25 16.93 -7.94
C ALA A 217 7.47 17.37 -9.20
N ASP A 218 6.73 16.44 -9.81
CA ASP A 218 5.92 16.69 -11.02
C ASP A 218 4.87 17.79 -10.80
N SER A 219 4.08 17.69 -9.72
CA SER A 219 3.08 18.69 -9.37
C SER A 219 3.70 20.06 -9.05
N ALA A 220 4.88 20.10 -8.43
CA ALA A 220 5.57 21.35 -8.13
C ALA A 220 6.15 22.00 -9.40
N PHE A 221 6.70 21.19 -10.32
CA PHE A 221 7.13 21.63 -11.64
C PHE A 221 5.96 22.25 -12.43
N ALA A 222 4.81 21.57 -12.48
CA ALA A 222 3.62 22.05 -13.15
C ALA A 222 3.14 23.40 -12.57
N TYR A 223 3.14 23.54 -11.24
CA TYR A 223 2.74 24.78 -10.57
C TYR A 223 3.68 25.95 -10.86
N LEU A 224 5.01 25.73 -10.79
CA LEU A 224 6.00 26.77 -11.08
C LEU A 224 5.99 27.19 -12.55
N THR A 225 5.79 26.23 -13.46
CA THR A 225 5.63 26.48 -14.89
C THR A 225 4.39 27.34 -15.15
N ALA A 226 3.27 27.02 -14.51
CA ALA A 226 2.02 27.79 -14.64
C ALA A 226 2.15 29.25 -14.15
N GLN A 227 3.03 29.52 -13.18
CA GLN A 227 3.29 30.89 -12.72
C GLN A 227 4.28 31.66 -13.60
N GLY A 228 4.84 31.05 -14.65
CA GLY A 228 5.95 31.62 -15.41
C GLY A 228 7.21 31.84 -14.58
N ALA A 229 7.27 31.23 -13.39
CA ALA A 229 8.38 31.29 -12.45
C ALA A 229 9.40 30.17 -12.69
N PHE A 230 9.11 29.24 -13.62
CA PHE A 230 10.06 28.26 -14.10
C PHE A 230 11.05 28.93 -15.07
N GLY A 231 11.93 29.71 -14.48
CA GLY A 231 13.01 30.42 -15.13
C GLY A 231 14.14 30.55 -14.12
N ALA A 232 15.28 29.97 -14.48
CA ALA A 232 16.52 29.90 -13.73
C ALA A 232 16.66 28.72 -12.75
N VAL A 233 17.29 27.65 -13.28
CA VAL A 233 18.27 26.80 -12.59
C VAL A 233 17.72 25.89 -11.50
N GLY A 234 17.83 24.57 -11.74
CA GLY A 234 17.79 23.50 -10.74
C GLY A 234 16.90 23.83 -9.55
N SER A 235 15.62 23.54 -9.68
CA SER A 235 14.73 23.64 -8.55
C SER A 235 15.15 22.57 -7.55
N ILE A 236 15.18 22.92 -6.25
CA ILE A 236 15.39 21.89 -5.22
C ILE A 236 14.34 20.77 -5.27
N LEU A 237 13.25 21.01 -6.01
CA LEU A 237 12.18 20.06 -6.28
C LEU A 237 12.59 18.96 -7.28
N ASP A 238 13.56 19.22 -8.15
CA ASP A 238 14.09 18.28 -9.15
C ASP A 238 14.81 17.10 -8.45
N THR A 239 15.35 17.38 -7.25
CA THR A 239 15.81 16.35 -6.30
C THR A 239 14.74 15.28 -6.02
N GLY A 240 13.45 15.61 -6.11
CA GLY A 240 12.35 14.68 -5.92
C GLY A 240 12.28 13.59 -7.00
N TRP A 241 12.58 13.91 -8.26
CA TRP A 241 12.68 12.91 -9.33
C TRP A 241 13.91 12.01 -9.11
N PHE A 242 15.08 12.61 -8.90
CA PHE A 242 16.32 11.89 -8.61
C PHE A 242 16.17 10.92 -7.42
N ALA A 243 15.74 11.43 -6.27
CA ALA A 243 15.54 10.63 -5.06
C ALA A 243 14.41 9.60 -5.24
N GLY A 244 13.33 9.99 -5.94
CA GLY A 244 12.18 9.14 -6.23
C GLY A 244 12.59 7.87 -6.98
N PHE A 245 13.34 8.00 -8.08
CA PHE A 245 13.83 6.85 -8.84
C PHE A 245 14.79 5.97 -8.03
N LEU A 246 15.72 6.56 -7.28
CA LEU A 246 16.62 5.77 -6.42
C LEU A 246 15.86 5.00 -5.34
N MET A 247 14.81 5.57 -4.76
CA MET A 247 13.93 4.87 -3.81
C MET A 247 13.16 3.72 -4.47
N ILE A 248 12.68 3.90 -5.70
CA ILE A 248 12.08 2.81 -6.50
C ILE A 248 13.12 1.69 -6.75
N GLY A 249 14.37 2.05 -7.08
CA GLY A 249 15.47 1.11 -7.23
C GLY A 249 15.78 0.35 -5.93
N LEU A 250 15.82 1.04 -4.78
CA LEU A 250 15.97 0.41 -3.46
C LEU A 250 14.84 -0.56 -3.17
N ALA A 251 13.60 -0.22 -3.53
CA ALA A 251 12.47 -1.11 -3.37
C ALA A 251 12.65 -2.42 -4.15
N ALA A 252 13.20 -2.34 -5.37
CA ALA A 252 13.46 -3.51 -6.20
C ALA A 252 14.52 -4.46 -5.61
N VAL A 253 15.54 -3.92 -4.93
CA VAL A 253 16.62 -4.71 -4.29
C VAL A 253 16.35 -5.05 -2.82
N TYR A 254 15.18 -4.71 -2.30
CA TYR A 254 14.84 -4.91 -0.89
C TYR A 254 14.98 -6.40 -0.49
N PRO A 255 15.70 -6.72 0.60
CA PRO A 255 15.88 -8.11 1.04
C PRO A 255 14.59 -8.66 1.62
N ALA A 256 13.76 -9.28 0.77
CA ALA A 256 12.52 -9.92 1.18
C ALA A 256 12.81 -11.09 2.14
N SER A 257 12.13 -11.10 3.28
CA SER A 257 12.11 -12.25 4.19
C SER A 257 11.03 -13.24 3.74
N ALA A 258 11.20 -14.53 4.05
CA ALA A 258 10.20 -15.55 3.70
C ALA A 258 8.80 -15.11 4.16
N PRO A 259 7.75 -15.31 3.33
CA PRO A 259 6.39 -14.95 3.70
C PRO A 259 6.04 -15.68 4.99
N LYS A 260 5.86 -14.94 6.09
CA LYS A 260 5.28 -15.50 7.31
C LYS A 260 3.87 -16.01 6.93
N ALA A 261 3.42 -17.12 7.52
CA ALA A 261 2.02 -17.51 7.40
C ALA A 261 1.16 -16.30 7.77
N ALA A 262 0.11 -16.03 6.96
CA ALA A 262 -0.72 -14.84 7.05
C ALA A 262 -1.06 -14.52 8.50
N ALA A 263 -0.30 -13.61 9.12
CA ALA A 263 -0.64 -13.09 10.43
C ALA A 263 -1.99 -12.40 10.26
N GLN A 264 -2.89 -12.69 11.21
CA GLN A 264 -4.24 -12.15 11.27
C GLN A 264 -4.25 -10.69 10.83
N ARG A 265 -5.27 -10.32 10.02
CA ARG A 265 -5.50 -8.94 9.57
C ARG A 265 -5.28 -8.02 10.76
N ALA A 266 -4.21 -7.22 10.71
CA ALA A 266 -4.01 -6.20 11.72
C ALA A 266 -5.22 -5.26 11.70
N PRO A 267 -5.69 -4.77 12.86
CA PRO A 267 -6.73 -3.76 12.88
C PRO A 267 -6.30 -2.57 12.02
N LEU A 268 -7.24 -2.02 11.25
CA LEU A 268 -7.00 -0.80 10.47
C LEU A 268 -6.66 0.32 11.44
N ASP A 269 -5.55 1.02 11.21
CA ASP A 269 -5.20 2.20 12.01
C ASP A 269 -6.19 3.35 11.74
N LEU A 270 -6.42 4.19 12.75
CA LEU A 270 -7.37 5.31 12.67
C LEU A 270 -7.09 6.25 11.48
N TRP A 271 -5.82 6.46 11.13
CA TRP A 271 -5.43 7.29 9.98
C TRP A 271 -5.78 6.64 8.64
N GLN A 272 -5.80 5.30 8.55
CA GLN A 272 -6.22 4.58 7.34
C GLN A 272 -7.74 4.65 7.14
N LEU A 273 -8.50 4.67 8.24
CA LEU A 273 -9.95 4.92 8.26
C LEU A 273 -10.28 6.38 7.91
N ALA A 274 -9.40 7.32 8.25
CA ALA A 274 -9.56 8.73 7.94
C ALA A 274 -9.25 9.10 6.47
N LEU A 275 -8.49 8.28 5.73
CA LEU A 275 -8.06 8.58 4.35
C LEU A 275 -9.17 8.98 3.38
N PRO A 276 -10.33 8.30 3.30
CA PRO A 276 -11.43 8.73 2.43
C PRO A 276 -11.95 10.12 2.81
N TRP A 277 -12.01 10.41 4.10
CA TRP A 277 -12.37 11.74 4.60
C TRP A 277 -11.29 12.77 4.29
N MET A 278 -10.01 12.38 4.31
CA MET A 278 -8.92 13.25 3.88
C MET A 278 -9.02 13.61 2.39
N THR A 279 -9.51 12.71 1.52
CA THR A 279 -9.75 13.06 0.11
C THR A 279 -10.89 14.06 -0.07
N LEU A 280 -11.94 13.98 0.76
CA LEU A 280 -13.00 14.99 0.80
C LEU A 280 -12.46 16.33 1.31
N LEU A 281 -11.71 16.30 2.41
CA LEU A 281 -11.10 17.50 2.99
C LEU A 281 -10.14 18.16 1.99
N LEU A 282 -9.40 17.37 1.20
CA LEU A 282 -8.53 17.89 0.14
C LEU A 282 -9.33 18.60 -0.96
N ALA A 283 -10.40 17.97 -1.47
CA ALA A 283 -11.28 18.58 -2.47
C ALA A 283 -11.95 19.86 -1.93
N SER A 284 -12.49 19.80 -0.70
CA SER A 284 -13.08 20.95 -0.02
C SER A 284 -12.07 22.06 0.26
N ALA A 285 -10.82 21.74 0.57
CA ALA A 285 -9.76 22.74 0.70
C ALA A 285 -9.46 23.43 -0.64
N GLY A 286 -9.53 22.68 -1.76
CA GLY A 286 -9.46 23.25 -3.11
C GLY A 286 -10.61 24.23 -3.40
N ASP A 287 -11.84 23.87 -3.03
CA ASP A 287 -13.02 24.75 -3.16
C ASP A 287 -12.86 26.03 -2.33
N VAL A 288 -12.37 25.91 -1.09
CA VAL A 288 -12.09 27.06 -0.21
C VAL A 288 -10.98 27.93 -0.78
N TYR A 289 -9.89 27.34 -1.28
CA TYR A 289 -8.79 28.06 -1.91
C TYR A 289 -9.26 28.87 -3.13
N SER A 290 -10.06 28.24 -4.00
CA SER A 290 -10.67 28.91 -5.15
C SER A 290 -11.52 30.11 -4.72
N SER A 291 -12.37 29.91 -3.70
CA SER A 291 -13.23 30.96 -3.14
C SER A 291 -12.46 32.13 -2.54
N VAL A 292 -11.37 31.85 -1.81
CA VAL A 292 -10.54 32.88 -1.16
C VAL A 292 -9.69 33.64 -2.17
N THR A 293 -9.27 32.99 -3.26
CA THR A 293 -8.50 33.62 -4.35
C THR A 293 -9.37 34.40 -5.34
N GLY A 294 -10.69 34.46 -5.12
CA GLY A 294 -11.64 35.20 -5.96
C GLY A 294 -11.99 34.49 -7.26
N HIS A 295 -11.68 33.20 -7.39
CA HIS A 295 -12.14 32.39 -8.51
C HIS A 295 -13.56 31.89 -8.24
N ASP A 296 -14.44 32.01 -9.24
CA ASP A 296 -15.80 31.48 -9.13
C ASP A 296 -15.78 29.95 -8.97
N ILE A 297 -16.50 29.44 -7.96
CA ILE A 297 -16.83 28.01 -7.90
C ILE A 297 -17.76 27.72 -9.07
N ASP A 298 -17.25 27.04 -10.09
CA ASP A 298 -18.06 26.68 -11.25
C ASP A 298 -18.93 25.44 -10.99
N LEU A 299 -19.88 25.22 -11.90
CA LEU A 299 -20.78 24.07 -11.84
C LEU A 299 -20.02 22.74 -11.81
N PHE A 300 -18.83 22.68 -12.42
CA PHE A 300 -18.02 21.47 -12.47
C PHE A 300 -17.42 21.13 -11.09
N MET A 301 -16.79 22.07 -10.40
CA MET A 301 -16.29 21.87 -9.03
C MET A 301 -17.43 21.48 -8.09
N SER A 302 -18.54 22.22 -8.14
CA SER A 302 -19.73 21.93 -7.33
C SER A 302 -20.30 20.52 -7.58
N SER A 303 -20.33 20.09 -8.84
CA SER A 303 -20.79 18.74 -9.22
C SER A 303 -19.82 17.65 -8.73
N CYS A 304 -18.51 17.90 -8.81
CA CYS A 304 -17.49 16.97 -8.31
C CYS A 304 -17.60 16.81 -6.79
N THR A 305 -17.71 17.90 -6.05
CA THR A 305 -17.88 17.88 -4.58
C THR A 305 -19.20 17.21 -4.17
N ALA A 306 -20.31 17.47 -4.88
CA ALA A 306 -21.57 16.78 -4.65
C ALA A 306 -21.48 15.27 -4.92
N ALA A 307 -20.85 14.88 -6.03
CA ALA A 307 -20.63 13.47 -6.37
C ALA A 307 -19.72 12.77 -5.37
N LEU A 308 -18.65 13.43 -4.89
CA LEU A 308 -17.79 12.94 -3.80
C LEU A 308 -18.58 12.72 -2.52
N ALA A 309 -19.41 13.67 -2.11
CA ALA A 309 -20.25 13.55 -0.92
C ALA A 309 -21.20 12.33 -1.01
N VAL A 310 -21.83 12.13 -2.17
CA VAL A 310 -22.70 10.96 -2.41
C VAL A 310 -21.89 9.66 -2.37
N LEU A 311 -20.78 9.58 -3.10
CA LEU A 311 -19.94 8.39 -3.17
C LEU A 311 -19.36 8.00 -1.79
N LEU A 312 -18.91 8.97 -1.00
CA LEU A 312 -18.42 8.75 0.35
C LEU A 312 -19.52 8.32 1.31
N THR A 313 -20.72 8.90 1.18
CA THR A 313 -21.89 8.47 1.98
C THR A 313 -22.24 7.02 1.67
N VAL A 314 -22.27 6.65 0.38
CA VAL A 314 -22.50 5.27 -0.06
C VAL A 314 -21.40 4.34 0.46
N ASN A 315 -20.12 4.75 0.38
CA ASN A 315 -18.99 3.98 0.91
C ASN A 315 -19.13 3.76 2.43
N MET A 316 -19.46 4.81 3.19
CA MET A 316 -19.69 4.75 4.64
C MET A 316 -20.83 3.79 5.01
N ILE A 317 -21.94 3.82 4.27
CA ILE A 317 -23.06 2.89 4.50
C ILE A 317 -22.61 1.45 4.25
N LEU A 318 -21.86 1.20 3.19
CA LEU A 318 -21.38 -0.14 2.82
C LEU A 318 -20.33 -0.65 3.81
N GLU A 319 -19.42 0.21 4.27
CA GLU A 319 -18.44 -0.12 5.31
C GLU A 319 -19.14 -0.43 6.65
N ARG A 320 -20.11 0.40 7.05
CA ARG A 320 -20.88 0.17 8.27
C ARG A 320 -21.71 -1.12 8.20
N ARG A 321 -22.30 -1.45 7.05
CA ARG A 321 -23.01 -2.72 6.86
C ARG A 321 -22.09 -3.91 7.02
N GLU A 322 -20.94 -3.92 6.36
CA GLU A 322 -19.98 -5.02 6.49
C GLU A 322 -19.42 -5.14 7.91
N PHE A 323 -19.20 -4.02 8.60
CA PHE A 323 -18.77 -4.04 10.00
C PHE A 323 -19.83 -4.68 10.90
N LEU A 324 -21.11 -4.34 10.70
CA LEU A 324 -22.22 -4.94 11.45
C LEU A 324 -22.41 -6.44 11.13
N GLU A 325 -22.28 -6.83 9.86
CA GLU A 325 -22.28 -8.25 9.46
C GLU A 325 -21.15 -9.01 10.14
N MET A 326 -19.93 -8.46 10.12
CA MET A 326 -18.77 -9.08 10.79
C MET A 326 -18.95 -9.19 12.31
N LEU A 327 -19.55 -8.19 12.97
CA LEU A 327 -19.87 -8.27 14.40
C LEU A 327 -20.89 -9.38 14.69
N THR A 328 -21.90 -9.51 13.83
CA THR A 328 -22.93 -10.56 13.95
C THR A 328 -22.30 -11.95 13.77
N ASP A 329 -21.40 -12.11 12.81
CA ASP A 329 -20.66 -13.35 12.58
C ASP A 329 -19.74 -13.72 13.76
N ILE A 330 -19.08 -12.72 14.36
CA ILE A 330 -18.25 -12.92 15.56
C ILE A 330 -19.11 -13.35 16.75
N GLU A 331 -20.26 -12.70 16.94
CA GLU A 331 -21.15 -12.99 18.05
C GLU A 331 -21.78 -14.38 17.91
N THR A 332 -22.23 -14.74 16.70
CA THR A 332 -22.73 -16.09 16.40
C THR A 332 -21.64 -17.13 16.59
N ALA A 333 -20.43 -16.92 16.08
CA ALA A 333 -19.30 -17.83 16.30
C ALA A 333 -18.98 -18.01 17.79
N ARG A 334 -18.98 -16.92 18.56
CA ARG A 334 -18.77 -16.95 20.02
C ARG A 334 -19.89 -17.72 20.73
N SER A 335 -21.14 -17.53 20.30
CA SER A 335 -22.30 -18.23 20.87
C SER A 335 -22.24 -19.74 20.61
N THR A 336 -21.85 -20.15 19.40
CA THR A 336 -21.66 -21.54 19.00
C THR A 336 -20.54 -22.18 19.81
N LEU A 337 -19.39 -21.49 19.92
CA LEU A 337 -18.26 -21.95 20.72
C LEU A 337 -18.65 -22.14 22.19
N ASN A 338 -19.36 -21.17 22.78
CA ASN A 338 -19.82 -21.26 24.17
C ASN A 338 -20.81 -22.42 24.38
N ARG A 339 -21.69 -22.67 23.40
CA ARG A 339 -22.63 -23.79 23.42
C ARG A 339 -21.90 -25.14 23.32
N GLU A 340 -20.93 -25.27 22.43
CA GLU A 340 -20.10 -26.47 22.32
C GLU A 340 -19.32 -26.71 23.61
N PHE A 341 -18.65 -25.70 24.16
CA PHE A 341 -17.95 -25.80 25.46
C PHE A 341 -18.88 -26.30 26.58
N LYS A 342 -20.08 -25.70 26.72
CA LYS A 342 -21.05 -26.16 27.73
C LYS A 342 -21.48 -27.61 27.48
N THR A 343 -21.71 -27.98 26.22
CA THR A 343 -22.12 -29.34 25.85
C THR A 343 -21.03 -30.36 26.18
N THR A 344 -19.78 -30.05 25.86
CA THR A 344 -18.62 -30.88 26.21
C THR A 344 -18.48 -31.00 27.73
N LEU A 345 -18.66 -29.92 28.48
CA LEU A 345 -18.56 -29.93 29.95
C LEU A 345 -19.63 -30.82 30.59
N VAL A 346 -20.88 -30.72 30.12
CA VAL A 346 -21.99 -31.59 30.54
C VAL A 346 -21.71 -33.05 30.16
N GLY A 347 -21.12 -33.29 28.99
CA GLY A 347 -20.68 -34.62 28.56
C GLY A 347 -19.65 -35.23 29.51
N ILE A 348 -18.63 -34.46 29.91
CA ILE A 348 -17.61 -34.89 30.89
C ILE A 348 -18.24 -35.19 32.25
N GLN A 349 -19.14 -34.33 32.73
CA GLN A 349 -19.79 -34.53 34.03
C GLN A 349 -20.63 -35.81 34.04
N ARG A 350 -21.39 -36.06 32.97
CA ARG A 350 -22.18 -37.29 32.81
C ARG A 350 -21.30 -38.55 32.78
N LEU A 351 -20.15 -38.48 32.08
CA LEU A 351 -19.16 -39.56 32.06
C LEU A 351 -18.60 -39.82 33.48
N SER A 352 -18.32 -38.75 34.24
CA SER A 352 -17.88 -38.87 35.63
C SER A 352 -18.92 -39.53 36.53
N ASP A 353 -20.20 -39.20 36.36
CA ASP A 353 -21.28 -39.82 37.14
C ASP A 353 -21.45 -41.30 36.77
N GLN A 354 -21.37 -41.66 35.48
CA GLN A 354 -21.40 -43.06 35.04
C GLN A 354 -20.24 -43.88 35.61
N VAL A 355 -19.03 -43.30 35.66
CA VAL A 355 -17.87 -43.97 36.29
C VAL A 355 -18.11 -44.18 37.79
N LYS A 356 -18.64 -43.17 38.50
CA LYS A 356 -18.99 -43.31 39.93
C LYS A 356 -20.06 -44.38 40.19
N ASP A 357 -21.09 -44.44 39.34
CA ASP A 357 -22.16 -45.42 39.48
C ASP A 357 -21.67 -46.84 39.19
N ALA A 358 -20.79 -47.00 38.19
CA ALA A 358 -20.14 -48.27 37.91
C ALA A 358 -19.25 -48.75 39.07
N ASP A 359 -18.50 -47.81 39.68
CA ASP A 359 -17.63 -48.10 40.84
C ASP A 359 -18.45 -48.52 42.07
N ARG A 360 -19.57 -47.83 42.35
CA ARG A 360 -20.51 -48.24 43.41
C ARG A 360 -21.11 -49.62 43.17
N ALA A 361 -21.55 -49.90 41.94
CA ALA A 361 -22.14 -51.20 41.61
C ALA A 361 -21.13 -52.34 41.76
N TYR A 362 -19.86 -52.10 41.43
CA TYR A 362 -18.77 -53.03 41.68
C TYR A 362 -18.58 -53.29 43.18
N ASP A 363 -18.53 -52.23 43.99
CA ASP A 363 -18.39 -52.31 45.46
C ASP A 363 -19.56 -53.06 46.12
N GLU A 364 -20.80 -52.83 45.66
CA GLU A 364 -22.00 -53.54 46.11
C GLU A 364 -21.91 -55.03 45.79
N GLY A 365 -21.46 -55.39 44.58
CA GLY A 365 -21.27 -56.77 44.16
C GLY A 365 -20.22 -57.51 45.00
N VAL A 366 -19.11 -56.84 45.34
CA VAL A 366 -18.08 -57.38 46.24
C VAL A 366 -18.63 -57.64 47.64
N ARG A 367 -19.46 -56.72 48.18
CA ARG A 367 -20.12 -56.90 49.48
C ARG A 367 -21.07 -58.08 49.50
N VAL A 368 -21.88 -58.26 48.46
CA VAL A 368 -22.81 -59.39 48.35
C VAL A 368 -22.05 -60.72 48.30
N LEU A 369 -20.96 -60.81 47.53
CA LEU A 369 -20.13 -62.01 47.47
C LEU A 369 -19.48 -62.33 48.82
N ALA A 370 -18.97 -61.32 49.52
CA ALA A 370 -18.40 -61.50 50.86
C ALA A 370 -19.43 -62.01 51.87
N ALA A 371 -20.66 -61.50 51.81
CA ALA A 371 -21.76 -61.98 52.65
C ALA A 371 -22.15 -63.43 52.34
N ASP A 372 -22.18 -63.82 51.07
CA ASP A 372 -22.49 -65.20 50.66
C ASP A 372 -21.40 -66.19 51.12
N ILE A 373 -20.12 -65.81 50.97
CA ILE A 373 -18.99 -66.60 51.49
C ILE A 373 -19.09 -66.76 53.01
N HIS A 374 -19.41 -65.68 53.74
CA HIS A 374 -19.58 -65.73 55.19
C HIS A 374 -20.71 -66.68 55.59
N HIS A 375 -21.84 -66.62 54.89
CA HIS A 375 -22.98 -67.48 55.19
C HIS A 375 -22.71 -68.95 54.84
N GLN A 376 -21.99 -69.22 53.74
CA GLN A 376 -21.52 -70.56 53.40
C GLN A 376 -20.55 -71.09 54.46
N ALA A 377 -19.65 -70.25 54.99
CA ALA A 377 -18.72 -70.64 56.05
C ALA A 377 -19.46 -71.00 57.36
N GLU A 378 -20.43 -70.19 57.81
CA GLU A 378 -21.27 -70.52 58.98
C GLU A 378 -22.04 -71.83 58.80
N ARG A 379 -22.59 -72.05 57.59
CA ARG A 379 -23.33 -73.27 57.29
C ARG A 379 -22.43 -74.51 57.33
N LEU A 380 -21.18 -74.36 56.88
CA LEU A 380 -20.18 -75.42 56.95
C LEU A 380 -19.77 -75.70 58.41
N ASP A 381 -19.62 -74.65 59.23
CA ASP A 381 -19.31 -74.75 60.65
C ASP A 381 -20.41 -75.49 61.42
N GLN A 382 -21.68 -75.15 61.18
CA GLN A 382 -22.84 -75.86 61.76
C GLN A 382 -22.91 -77.34 61.33
N LEU A 383 -22.55 -77.65 60.09
CA LEU A 383 -22.50 -79.04 59.62
C LEU A 383 -21.36 -79.83 60.28
N VAL A 384 -20.23 -79.19 60.54
CA VAL A 384 -19.08 -79.80 61.24
C VAL A 384 -19.39 -80.00 62.72
N GLU A 385 -19.99 -79.01 63.41
CA GLU A 385 -20.46 -79.16 64.79
C GLU A 385 -21.52 -80.27 64.93
N GLY A 386 -22.36 -80.49 63.92
CA GLY A 386 -23.34 -81.59 63.93
C GLY A 386 -22.76 -82.98 63.67
N MET A 387 -21.50 -83.09 63.26
CA MET A 387 -20.80 -84.36 63.01
C MET A 387 -19.83 -84.77 64.14
N LEU A 388 -19.52 -83.85 65.05
CA LEU A 388 -18.79 -84.11 66.31
C LEU A 388 -19.77 -84.46 67.43
#